data_AF-Q5C3Q5-F1
#
_entry.id   AF-Q5C3Q5-F1
#
_cell.length_a   1.000
_cell.length_b   1.000
_cell.length_c   1.000
_cell.angle_alpha   90.00
_cell.angle_beta   90.00
_cell.angle_gamma   90.00
#
_symmetry.space_group_name_H-M   'P 1'
#
loop_
_entity.id
_entity.type
_entity.pdbx_description
1 polymer ?
#
loop_
_entity_poly.entity_id
_entity_poly.type
_entity_poly.pdbx_seq_one_letter_code
_entity_poly.pdbx_strand_id
1 'polypeptide(L)'
;EQILGWEARSKVPSEFVIQSSDVANPPSLILTVEALLDRLPRLTVSEANEFRRWSMLVLPRLHVWYQWFNTTQIGSVRLSYRWRGRNPNEIHQLNPLTLSSGLDDFPRASHPTDDERHIDLRCWMTLFARVMAKLASVVTQFMQTEQNGTSRSKLEETRSLIAVYTRWADLLSDQGEMDKLHWSEKHGRYADYGLHTDFVKLEMPDIPTGERHVPNEQTKLIRVATEPPSLQLISTSFGYVNLFPLFPKESFTTSPRASLVCS
;
A
#
# COMPACT_ATOMS: atom_id res chain seq x y z
N GLU A 1 -7.79 12.10 3.33
CA GLU A 1 -7.99 12.79 4.62
C GLU A 1 -9.47 13.12 4.86
N GLN A 2 -9.96 13.05 6.10
CA GLN A 2 -11.34 13.43 6.44
C GLN A 2 -11.38 14.88 6.95
N ILE A 3 -11.78 15.81 6.08
CA ILE A 3 -11.82 17.26 6.38
C ILE A 3 -13.28 17.69 6.56
N LEU A 4 -13.81 17.51 7.76
CA LEU A 4 -15.22 17.69 8.08
C LEU A 4 -15.47 19.00 8.85
N GLY A 5 -16.36 19.85 8.33
CA GLY A 5 -16.71 21.12 8.95
C GLY A 5 -15.77 22.28 8.61
N TRP A 6 -16.14 23.50 9.04
CA TRP A 6 -15.42 24.72 8.69
C TRP A 6 -14.06 24.82 9.39
N GLU A 7 -13.95 24.34 10.64
CA GLU A 7 -12.72 24.41 11.42
C GLU A 7 -11.59 23.56 10.81
N ALA A 8 -11.92 22.35 10.33
CA ALA A 8 -10.95 21.50 9.64
C ALA A 8 -10.52 22.13 8.31
N ARG A 9 -11.47 22.67 7.54
CA ARG A 9 -11.19 23.31 6.24
C ARG A 9 -10.33 24.57 6.37
N SER A 10 -10.47 25.33 7.45
CA SER A 10 -9.63 26.53 7.65
C SER A 10 -8.15 26.22 7.94
N LYS A 11 -7.83 24.95 8.24
CA LYS A 11 -6.47 24.50 8.59
C LYS A 11 -5.74 23.81 7.43
N VAL A 12 -6.42 23.60 6.28
CA VAL A 12 -5.87 22.87 5.14
C VAL A 12 -5.90 23.77 3.90
N PRO A 13 -4.78 23.94 3.17
CA PRO A 13 -4.77 24.67 1.90
C PRO A 13 -5.82 24.12 0.93
N SER A 14 -6.47 25.01 0.17
CA SER A 14 -7.63 24.69 -0.66
C SER A 14 -7.41 23.54 -1.66
N GLU A 15 -6.21 23.45 -2.19
CA GLU A 15 -5.74 22.44 -3.12
C GLU A 15 -5.71 21.03 -2.52
N PHE A 16 -5.60 20.91 -1.19
CA PHE A 16 -5.59 19.62 -0.48
C PHE A 16 -6.95 19.25 0.13
N VAL A 17 -7.94 20.15 0.06
CA VAL A 17 -9.28 19.87 0.58
C VAL A 17 -10.00 18.83 -0.27
N ILE A 18 -9.88 18.95 -1.61
CA ILE A 18 -10.52 18.02 -2.54
C ILE A 18 -9.78 16.68 -2.49
N GLN A 19 -10.52 15.63 -2.14
CA GLN A 19 -10.01 14.26 -2.12
C GLN A 19 -10.31 13.57 -3.46
N SER A 20 -9.38 12.73 -3.93
CA SER A 20 -9.60 11.88 -5.10
C SER A 20 -10.06 10.48 -4.69
N SER A 21 -11.05 9.94 -5.40
CA SER A 21 -11.54 8.57 -5.21
C SER A 21 -10.61 7.50 -5.75
N ASP A 22 -9.54 7.87 -6.48
CA ASP A 22 -8.58 6.94 -7.06
C ASP A 22 -7.33 6.78 -6.16
N VAL A 23 -7.15 7.70 -5.21
CA VAL A 23 -6.00 7.78 -4.32
C VAL A 23 -6.28 6.98 -3.06
N ALA A 24 -5.47 5.95 -2.84
CA ALA A 24 -5.51 5.13 -1.63
C ALA A 24 -4.57 5.65 -0.54
N ASN A 25 -4.67 5.08 0.65
CA ASN A 25 -3.69 5.18 1.74
C ASN A 25 -3.38 3.79 2.30
N PRO A 26 -2.26 3.57 3.01
CA PRO A 26 -2.02 2.29 3.69
C PRO A 26 -3.24 1.83 4.50
N PRO A 27 -3.72 0.59 4.35
CA PRO A 27 -4.87 0.08 5.07
C PRO A 27 -4.53 -0.25 6.54
N SER A 28 -3.86 0.66 7.25
CA SER A 28 -3.29 0.44 8.59
C SER A 28 -4.32 0.06 9.65
N LEU A 29 -5.60 0.42 9.47
CA LEU A 29 -6.72 -0.06 10.29
C LEU A 29 -6.70 -1.59 10.45
N ILE A 30 -6.23 -2.32 9.43
CA ILE A 30 -6.17 -3.78 9.45
C ILE A 30 -5.20 -4.33 10.50
N LEU A 31 -4.17 -3.57 10.88
CA LEU A 31 -3.27 -3.95 11.98
C LEU A 31 -4.02 -3.99 13.32
N THR A 32 -4.93 -3.03 13.55
CA THR A 32 -5.78 -3.02 14.74
C THR A 32 -6.74 -4.20 14.74
N VAL A 33 -7.31 -4.55 13.58
CA VAL A 33 -8.17 -5.74 13.44
C VAL A 33 -7.39 -7.00 13.77
N GLU A 34 -6.17 -7.15 13.26
CA GLU A 34 -5.29 -8.27 13.59
C GLU A 34 -5.00 -8.35 15.09
N ALA A 35 -4.62 -7.23 15.71
CA ALA A 35 -4.32 -7.19 17.14
C ALA A 35 -5.54 -7.57 17.99
N LEU A 36 -6.75 -7.20 17.59
CA LEU A 36 -7.98 -7.63 18.27
C LEU A 36 -8.24 -9.13 18.11
N LEU A 37 -8.01 -9.69 16.92
CA LEU A 37 -8.12 -11.13 16.67
C LEU A 37 -7.14 -11.93 17.52
N ASP A 38 -5.88 -11.50 17.60
CA ASP A 38 -4.83 -12.17 18.38
C ASP A 38 -5.11 -12.11 19.90
N ARG A 39 -5.77 -11.05 20.36
CA ARG A 39 -6.17 -10.88 21.76
C ARG A 39 -7.46 -11.61 22.14
N LEU A 40 -8.25 -12.08 21.16
CA LEU A 40 -9.55 -12.71 21.39
C LEU A 40 -9.53 -13.81 22.48
N PRO A 41 -8.53 -14.73 22.54
CA PRO A 41 -8.47 -15.75 23.58
C PRO A 41 -8.28 -15.21 25.01
N ARG A 42 -7.87 -13.94 25.15
CA ARG A 42 -7.60 -13.27 26.43
C ARG A 42 -8.69 -12.27 26.81
N LEU A 43 -9.71 -12.09 25.97
CA LEU A 43 -10.81 -11.18 26.26
C LEU A 43 -11.73 -11.76 27.34
N THR A 44 -12.31 -10.88 28.14
CA THR A 44 -13.43 -11.24 29.01
C THR A 44 -14.65 -11.66 28.18
N VAL A 45 -15.61 -12.33 28.81
CA VAL A 45 -16.86 -12.73 28.14
C VAL A 45 -17.62 -11.53 27.55
N SER A 46 -17.62 -10.38 28.25
CA SER A 46 -18.28 -9.17 27.75
C SER A 46 -17.59 -8.63 26.50
N GLU A 47 -16.27 -8.48 26.53
CA GLU A 47 -15.47 -7.98 25.40
C GLU A 47 -15.56 -8.94 24.19
N ALA A 48 -15.53 -10.25 24.43
CA ALA A 48 -15.70 -11.24 23.36
C ALA A 48 -17.08 -11.14 22.69
N ASN A 49 -18.13 -10.87 23.47
CA ASN A 49 -19.49 -10.64 22.95
C ASN A 49 -19.59 -9.33 22.14
N GLU A 50 -18.91 -8.27 22.57
CA GLU A 50 -18.81 -7.02 21.80
C GLU A 50 -18.04 -7.22 20.49
N PHE A 51 -16.88 -7.88 20.55
CA PHE A 51 -16.09 -8.24 19.38
C PHE A 51 -16.90 -9.09 18.40
N ARG A 52 -17.67 -10.06 18.90
CA ARG A 52 -18.59 -10.87 18.08
C ARG A 52 -19.59 -10.00 17.32
N ARG A 53 -20.29 -9.09 18.01
CA ARG A 53 -21.27 -8.20 17.35
C ARG A 53 -20.60 -7.30 16.31
N TRP A 54 -19.47 -6.69 16.67
CA TRP A 54 -18.72 -5.80 15.80
C TRP A 54 -18.18 -6.54 14.56
N SER A 55 -17.58 -7.72 14.74
CA SER A 55 -16.97 -8.49 13.65
C SER A 55 -18.00 -8.90 12.59
N MET A 56 -19.22 -9.26 13.00
CA MET A 56 -20.33 -9.54 12.08
C MET A 56 -20.77 -8.33 11.26
N LEU A 57 -20.62 -7.11 11.79
CA LEU A 57 -20.96 -5.87 11.08
C LEU A 57 -19.82 -5.36 10.18
N VAL A 58 -18.58 -5.57 10.62
CA VAL A 58 -17.39 -5.01 9.96
C VAL A 58 -16.90 -5.86 8.80
N LEU A 59 -17.03 -7.20 8.88
CA LEU A 59 -16.54 -8.12 7.85
C LEU A 59 -17.01 -7.75 6.42
N PRO A 60 -18.32 -7.53 6.14
CA PRO A 60 -18.75 -7.16 4.80
C PRO A 60 -18.21 -5.79 4.35
N ARG A 61 -17.96 -4.85 5.28
CA ARG A 61 -17.40 -3.53 4.95
C ARG A 61 -15.92 -3.63 4.59
N LEU A 62 -15.16 -4.41 5.35
CA LEU A 62 -13.75 -4.69 5.05
C LEU A 62 -13.61 -5.49 3.76
N HIS A 63 -14.58 -6.37 3.44
CA HIS A 63 -14.62 -7.08 2.17
C HIS A 63 -14.68 -6.12 0.98
N VAL A 64 -15.65 -5.18 1.01
CA VAL A 64 -15.78 -4.14 -0.02
C VAL A 64 -14.52 -3.27 -0.10
N TRP A 65 -13.95 -2.90 1.04
CA TRP A 65 -12.74 -2.09 1.08
C TRP A 65 -11.53 -2.80 0.46
N TYR A 66 -11.33 -4.09 0.79
CA TYR A 66 -10.29 -4.91 0.14
C TYR A 66 -10.51 -5.00 -1.37
N GLN A 67 -11.75 -5.25 -1.81
CA GLN A 67 -12.08 -5.34 -3.23
C GLN A 67 -11.77 -4.02 -3.96
N TRP A 68 -12.09 -2.88 -3.34
CA TRP A 68 -11.74 -1.58 -3.88
C TRP A 68 -10.23 -1.43 -4.07
N PHE A 69 -9.40 -1.78 -3.09
CA PHE A 69 -7.95 -1.79 -3.28
C PHE A 69 -7.52 -2.72 -4.41
N ASN A 70 -8.04 -3.94 -4.40
CA ASN A 70 -7.63 -4.99 -5.33
C ASN A 70 -8.05 -4.72 -6.78
N THR A 71 -9.01 -3.81 -6.99
CA THR A 71 -9.48 -3.41 -8.32
C THR A 71 -8.85 -2.09 -8.77
N THR A 72 -8.72 -1.11 -7.87
CA THR A 72 -8.26 0.24 -8.25
C THR A 72 -6.75 0.41 -8.22
N GLN A 73 -6.05 -0.33 -7.35
CA GLN A 73 -4.61 -0.17 -7.13
C GLN A 73 -3.76 -1.30 -7.76
N ILE A 74 -4.36 -2.14 -8.60
CA ILE A 74 -3.65 -3.21 -9.32
C ILE A 74 -2.57 -2.64 -10.26
N GLY A 75 -1.42 -3.29 -10.36
CA GLY A 75 -0.36 -2.91 -11.28
C GLY A 75 -0.60 -3.48 -12.70
N SER A 76 0.30 -3.16 -13.63
CA SER A 76 0.19 -3.60 -15.03
C SER A 76 0.38 -5.11 -15.23
N VAL A 77 0.99 -5.80 -14.25
CA VAL A 77 1.22 -7.25 -14.26
C VAL A 77 0.51 -7.95 -13.11
N ARG A 78 0.23 -9.24 -13.29
CA ARG A 78 -0.45 -10.09 -12.29
C ARG A 78 0.27 -10.02 -10.93
N LEU A 79 -0.52 -9.96 -9.84
CA LEU A 79 -0.05 -9.93 -8.45
C LEU A 79 0.84 -8.72 -8.08
N SER A 80 0.91 -7.71 -8.95
CA SER A 80 1.56 -6.43 -8.66
C SER A 80 0.53 -5.37 -8.29
N TYR A 81 0.96 -4.38 -7.53
CA TYR A 81 0.16 -3.23 -7.13
C TYR A 81 0.94 -1.95 -7.33
N ARG A 82 0.23 -0.84 -7.51
CA ARG A 82 0.81 0.48 -7.71
C ARG A 82 -0.08 1.56 -7.10
N TRP A 83 0.49 2.28 -6.14
CA TRP A 83 -0.03 3.56 -5.66
C TRP A 83 -0.40 4.52 -6.79
N ARG A 84 -1.63 5.04 -6.77
CA ARG A 84 -2.08 6.12 -7.66
C ARG A 84 -1.73 7.49 -7.10
N GLY A 85 -1.77 8.51 -7.96
CA GLY A 85 -1.62 9.92 -7.57
C GLY A 85 -0.20 10.50 -7.68
N ARG A 86 0.79 9.74 -8.18
CA ARG A 86 2.10 10.32 -8.53
C ARG A 86 1.95 11.23 -9.76
N ASN A 87 2.57 12.40 -9.74
CA ASN A 87 2.55 13.36 -10.85
C ASN A 87 3.79 13.19 -11.74
N PRO A 88 3.67 12.69 -12.99
CA PRO A 88 4.80 12.56 -13.90
C PRO A 88 5.31 13.90 -14.44
N ASN A 89 4.50 14.96 -14.37
CA ASN A 89 4.83 16.28 -14.88
C ASN A 89 5.42 17.21 -13.81
N GLU A 90 5.65 16.70 -12.60
CA GLU A 90 6.23 17.49 -11.52
C GLU A 90 7.74 17.67 -11.74
N ILE A 91 8.12 18.88 -12.17
CA ILE A 91 9.49 19.23 -12.52
C ILE A 91 10.25 19.91 -11.39
N HIS A 92 9.61 20.35 -10.30
CA HIS A 92 10.30 21.03 -9.21
C HIS A 92 10.74 20.09 -8.08
N GLN A 93 10.40 18.81 -8.19
CA GLN A 93 10.80 17.76 -7.25
C GLN A 93 11.90 16.91 -7.85
N LEU A 94 12.95 16.61 -7.08
CA LEU A 94 14.03 15.71 -7.50
C LEU A 94 13.52 14.30 -7.80
N ASN A 95 12.58 13.81 -7.00
CA ASN A 95 11.82 12.58 -7.23
C ASN A 95 10.33 12.89 -6.97
N PRO A 96 9.39 12.50 -7.86
CA PRO A 96 7.99 12.83 -7.66
C PRO A 96 7.42 12.16 -6.41
N LEU A 97 6.71 12.91 -5.59
CA LEU A 97 6.15 12.40 -4.33
C LEU A 97 5.15 11.26 -4.54
N THR A 98 5.00 10.41 -3.52
CA THR A 98 4.00 9.33 -3.46
C THR A 98 3.15 9.47 -2.20
N LEU A 99 2.36 10.55 -2.13
CA LEU A 99 1.53 10.91 -0.97
C LEU A 99 0.57 9.79 -0.54
N SER A 100 0.06 9.04 -1.50
CA SER A 100 -0.82 7.89 -1.26
C SER A 100 -0.18 6.80 -0.41
N SER A 101 1.15 6.67 -0.41
CA SER A 101 1.83 5.64 0.38
C SER A 101 1.99 6.00 1.86
N GLY A 102 1.82 7.27 2.24
CA GLY A 102 2.17 7.79 3.57
C GLY A 102 3.69 7.90 3.82
N LEU A 103 4.50 7.54 2.83
CA LEU A 103 5.95 7.77 2.77
C LEU A 103 6.22 8.76 1.63
N ASP A 104 5.79 10.00 1.83
CA ASP A 104 5.59 11.01 0.79
C ASP A 104 6.81 11.23 -0.10
N ASP A 105 7.99 11.37 0.50
CA ASP A 105 9.27 11.68 -0.14
C ASP A 105 10.21 10.48 -0.29
N PHE A 106 9.74 9.27 0.05
CA PHE A 106 10.55 8.07 -0.15
C PHE A 106 10.84 7.91 -1.65
N PRO A 107 12.13 7.80 -2.06
CA PRO A 107 12.49 7.78 -3.46
C PRO A 107 11.96 6.53 -4.16
N ARG A 108 11.20 6.74 -5.24
CA ARG A 108 10.68 5.67 -6.11
C ARG A 108 11.21 5.83 -7.54
N ALA A 109 10.56 5.19 -8.52
CA ALA A 109 10.88 5.38 -9.93
C ALA A 109 10.95 6.87 -10.26
N SER A 110 12.01 7.29 -10.94
CA SER A 110 12.24 8.72 -11.15
C SER A 110 11.27 9.25 -12.21
N HIS A 111 10.78 8.41 -13.11
CA HIS A 111 9.77 8.76 -14.11
C HIS A 111 8.51 7.95 -13.83
N PRO A 112 7.50 8.54 -13.14
CA PRO A 112 6.26 7.85 -12.85
C PRO A 112 5.57 7.38 -14.13
N THR A 113 5.13 6.12 -14.12
CA THR A 113 4.46 5.48 -15.27
C THR A 113 3.47 4.43 -14.76
N ASP A 114 2.62 3.92 -15.65
CA ASP A 114 1.69 2.85 -15.27
C ASP A 114 2.38 1.49 -15.02
N ASP A 115 3.65 1.36 -15.42
CA ASP A 115 4.48 0.16 -15.25
C ASP A 115 5.12 0.02 -13.87
N GLU A 116 4.92 0.98 -12.97
CA GLU A 116 5.49 0.90 -11.64
C GLU A 116 4.91 -0.26 -10.81
N ARG A 117 5.74 -0.84 -9.95
CA ARG A 117 5.35 -1.90 -9.01
C ARG A 117 5.84 -1.51 -7.63
N HIS A 118 4.92 -1.32 -6.69
CA HIS A 118 5.20 -0.84 -5.35
C HIS A 118 5.11 -1.98 -4.35
N ILE A 119 6.25 -2.36 -3.76
CA ILE A 119 6.33 -3.55 -2.92
C ILE A 119 5.60 -3.38 -1.60
N ASP A 120 5.66 -2.19 -1.01
CA ASP A 120 4.97 -1.85 0.23
C ASP A 120 3.45 -2.06 0.09
N LEU A 121 2.86 -1.62 -1.02
CA LEU A 121 1.44 -1.84 -1.29
C LEU A 121 1.11 -3.33 -1.49
N ARG A 122 1.98 -4.10 -2.17
CA ARG A 122 1.81 -5.55 -2.27
C ARG A 122 1.80 -6.19 -0.88
N CYS A 123 2.73 -5.82 -0.01
CA CYS A 123 2.78 -6.30 1.38
C CYS A 123 1.53 -5.94 2.19
N TRP A 124 1.01 -4.72 2.03
CA TRP A 124 -0.27 -4.33 2.63
C TRP A 124 -1.42 -5.21 2.17
N MET A 125 -1.49 -5.54 0.88
CA MET A 125 -2.53 -6.40 0.33
C MET A 125 -2.42 -7.85 0.80
N THR A 126 -1.20 -8.37 0.97
CA THR A 126 -0.94 -9.68 1.59
C THR A 126 -1.45 -9.71 3.04
N LEU A 127 -1.07 -8.72 3.84
CA LEU A 127 -1.53 -8.58 5.22
C LEU A 127 -3.06 -8.50 5.29
N PHE A 128 -3.66 -7.66 4.45
CA PHE A 128 -5.10 -7.45 4.46
C PHE A 128 -5.85 -8.74 4.10
N ALA A 129 -5.42 -9.47 3.07
CA ALA A 129 -6.02 -10.76 2.72
C ALA A 129 -5.94 -11.76 3.88
N ARG A 130 -4.77 -11.88 4.54
CA ARG A 130 -4.56 -12.79 5.66
C ARG A 130 -5.48 -12.46 6.85
N VAL A 131 -5.59 -11.18 7.22
CA VAL A 131 -6.46 -10.74 8.32
C VAL A 131 -7.93 -10.97 7.97
N MET A 132 -8.34 -10.76 6.71
CA MET A 132 -9.69 -11.07 6.26
C MET A 132 -10.02 -12.56 6.38
N ALA A 133 -9.09 -13.46 6.03
CA ALA A 133 -9.27 -14.90 6.19
C ALA A 133 -9.45 -15.29 7.67
N LYS A 134 -8.61 -14.74 8.56
CA LYS A 134 -8.71 -14.94 10.02
C LYS A 134 -10.04 -14.42 10.56
N LEU A 135 -10.45 -13.21 10.20
CA LEU A 135 -11.70 -12.59 10.63
C LEU A 135 -12.92 -13.39 10.15
N ALA A 136 -12.95 -13.80 8.88
CA ALA A 136 -14.05 -14.60 8.32
C ALA A 136 -14.18 -15.97 9.02
N SER A 137 -13.04 -16.57 9.42
CA SER A 137 -13.02 -17.83 10.18
C SER A 137 -13.65 -17.66 11.56
N VAL A 138 -13.28 -16.59 12.27
CA VAL A 138 -13.86 -16.27 13.59
C VAL A 138 -15.35 -15.95 13.51
N VAL A 139 -15.77 -15.16 12.52
CA VAL A 139 -17.20 -14.86 12.31
C VAL A 139 -17.99 -16.15 12.01
N THR A 140 -17.44 -17.04 11.18
CA THR A 140 -18.06 -18.35 10.90
C THR A 140 -18.26 -19.17 12.17
N GLN A 141 -17.27 -19.21 13.06
CA GLN A 141 -17.38 -19.93 14.35
C GLN A 141 -18.47 -19.33 15.24
N PHE A 142 -18.57 -17.99 15.32
CA PHE A 142 -19.64 -17.32 16.07
C PHE A 142 -21.03 -17.66 15.51
N MET A 143 -21.19 -17.68 14.20
CA MET A 143 -22.46 -18.02 13.56
C MET A 143 -22.89 -19.48 13.82
N GLN A 144 -21.94 -20.40 13.89
CA GLN A 144 -22.22 -21.83 14.18
C GLN A 144 -22.69 -22.08 15.62
N THR A 145 -22.29 -21.23 16.56
CA THR A 145 -22.68 -21.35 17.98
C THR A 145 -23.98 -20.61 18.30
N GLU A 146 -24.55 -19.89 17.34
CA GLU A 146 -25.76 -19.10 17.50
C GLU A 146 -27.02 -19.99 17.39
N GLN A 147 -27.78 -20.11 18.49
CA GLN A 147 -28.97 -20.97 18.54
C GLN A 147 -30.17 -20.43 17.74
N ASN A 148 -30.19 -19.12 17.47
CA ASN A 148 -31.21 -18.49 16.63
C ASN A 148 -30.75 -18.55 15.18
N GLY A 149 -31.37 -19.45 14.40
CA GLY A 149 -31.06 -19.80 13.02
C GLY A 149 -30.38 -18.71 12.19
N THR A 150 -29.04 -18.75 12.13
CA THR A 150 -28.31 -18.06 11.07
C THR A 150 -28.73 -18.66 9.74
N SER A 151 -29.12 -17.81 8.78
CA SER A 151 -29.43 -18.26 7.42
C SER A 151 -28.28 -19.09 6.85
N ARG A 152 -28.57 -20.32 6.42
CA ARG A 152 -27.59 -21.21 5.79
C ARG A 152 -26.84 -20.54 4.64
N SER A 153 -27.50 -19.63 3.90
CA SER A 153 -26.88 -18.81 2.85
C SER A 153 -25.75 -17.94 3.39
N LYS A 154 -26.02 -17.19 4.47
CA LYS A 154 -25.06 -16.25 5.06
C LYS A 154 -23.83 -16.95 5.64
N LEU A 155 -24.03 -18.14 6.21
CA LEU A 155 -22.94 -18.98 6.67
C LEU A 155 -22.06 -19.45 5.50
N GLU A 156 -22.68 -19.87 4.39
CA GLU A 156 -21.95 -20.32 3.20
C GLU A 156 -21.21 -19.19 2.49
N GLU A 157 -21.81 -18.00 2.43
CA GLU A 157 -21.14 -16.77 1.96
C GLU A 157 -19.89 -16.46 2.80
N THR A 158 -20.01 -16.52 4.13
CA THR A 158 -18.88 -16.25 5.04
C THR A 158 -17.78 -17.31 4.90
N ARG A 159 -18.14 -18.58 4.73
CA ARG A 159 -17.17 -19.66 4.44
C ARG A 159 -16.46 -19.45 3.11
N SER A 160 -17.18 -19.00 2.09
CA SER A 160 -16.60 -18.68 0.78
C SER A 160 -15.54 -17.58 0.92
N LEU A 161 -15.77 -16.58 1.78
CA LEU A 161 -14.77 -15.54 2.05
C LEU A 161 -13.48 -16.11 2.66
N ILE A 162 -13.56 -17.11 3.55
CA ILE A 162 -12.36 -17.77 4.10
C ILE A 162 -11.51 -18.31 2.95
N ALA A 163 -12.09 -19.12 2.07
CA ALA A 163 -11.37 -19.72 0.95
C ALA A 163 -10.78 -18.67 -0.02
N VAL A 164 -11.56 -17.63 -0.33
CA VAL A 164 -11.13 -16.53 -1.21
C VAL A 164 -9.92 -15.80 -0.61
N TYR A 165 -9.99 -15.44 0.66
CA TYR A 165 -8.95 -14.64 1.29
C TYR A 165 -7.71 -15.43 1.67
N THR A 166 -7.85 -16.71 2.05
CA THR A 166 -6.71 -17.62 2.18
C THR A 166 -5.98 -17.72 0.85
N ARG A 167 -6.69 -17.94 -0.26
CA ARG A 167 -6.07 -18.01 -1.59
C ARG A 167 -5.32 -16.73 -1.97
N TRP A 168 -5.90 -15.55 -1.70
CA TRP A 168 -5.22 -14.28 -1.95
C TRP A 168 -4.00 -14.09 -1.06
N ALA A 169 -4.09 -14.43 0.22
CA ALA A 169 -2.96 -14.39 1.14
C ALA A 169 -1.83 -15.31 0.65
N ASP A 170 -2.14 -16.53 0.22
CA ASP A 170 -1.16 -17.49 -0.30
C ASP A 170 -0.50 -16.97 -1.58
N LEU A 171 -1.28 -16.53 -2.56
CA LEU A 171 -0.76 -16.00 -3.83
C LEU A 171 0.13 -14.77 -3.64
N LEU A 172 -0.21 -13.88 -2.71
CA LEU A 172 0.55 -12.66 -2.47
C LEU A 172 1.70 -12.85 -1.48
N SER A 173 1.71 -13.91 -0.69
CA SER A 173 2.84 -14.29 0.16
C SER A 173 3.80 -15.25 -0.53
N ASP A 174 3.46 -15.77 -1.72
CA ASP A 174 4.35 -16.61 -2.50
C ASP A 174 5.69 -15.91 -2.76
N GLN A 175 6.74 -16.58 -2.30
CA GLN A 175 8.11 -16.11 -2.30
C GLN A 175 8.66 -16.01 -3.74
N GLY A 176 8.35 -16.98 -4.60
CA GLY A 176 8.82 -17.00 -5.99
C GLY A 176 8.25 -15.86 -6.82
N GLU A 177 6.96 -15.56 -6.66
CA GLU A 177 6.32 -14.41 -7.31
C GLU A 177 6.83 -13.08 -6.73
N MET A 178 7.05 -12.99 -5.41
CA MET A 178 7.64 -11.79 -4.81
C MET A 178 9.05 -11.52 -5.33
N ASP A 179 9.86 -12.57 -5.42
CA ASP A 179 11.23 -12.53 -5.92
C ASP A 179 11.29 -12.09 -7.38
N LYS A 180 10.45 -12.70 -8.22
CA LYS A 180 10.32 -12.37 -9.64
C LYS A 180 9.95 -10.90 -9.86
N LEU A 181 9.10 -10.34 -9.00
CA LEU A 181 8.59 -8.98 -9.19
C LEU A 181 9.49 -7.91 -8.57
N HIS A 182 10.18 -8.21 -7.46
CA HIS A 182 10.77 -7.18 -6.61
C HIS A 182 12.20 -7.46 -6.12
N TRP A 183 12.78 -8.64 -6.32
CA TRP A 183 14.11 -8.91 -5.80
C TRP A 183 15.23 -8.46 -6.74
N SER A 184 16.13 -7.65 -6.20
CA SER A 184 17.37 -7.23 -6.87
C SER A 184 18.52 -8.11 -6.42
N GLU A 185 18.97 -9.00 -7.31
CA GLU A 185 20.19 -9.81 -7.07
C GLU A 185 21.43 -8.91 -6.92
N LYS A 186 21.48 -7.80 -7.65
CA LYS A 186 22.60 -6.86 -7.64
C LYS A 186 22.87 -6.28 -6.25
N HIS A 187 21.82 -5.98 -5.49
CA HIS A 187 21.91 -5.32 -4.18
C HIS A 187 21.40 -6.17 -3.02
N GLY A 188 21.05 -7.43 -3.28
CA GLY A 188 20.59 -8.39 -2.26
C GLY A 188 19.35 -7.94 -1.48
N ARG A 189 18.40 -7.25 -2.14
CA ARG A 189 17.25 -6.65 -1.47
C ARG A 189 16.03 -6.58 -2.35
N TYR A 190 14.88 -6.41 -1.69
CA TYR A 190 13.66 -6.06 -2.38
C TYR A 190 13.61 -4.58 -2.74
N ALA A 191 12.97 -4.27 -3.86
CA ALA A 191 12.85 -2.92 -4.39
C ALA A 191 11.53 -2.73 -5.14
N ASP A 192 11.14 -1.47 -5.27
CA ASP A 192 10.14 -1.07 -6.26
C ASP A 192 10.70 -1.28 -7.68
N TYR A 193 9.81 -1.29 -8.66
CA TYR A 193 10.15 -1.35 -10.08
C TYR A 193 9.51 -0.20 -10.83
N GLY A 194 10.16 0.31 -11.88
CA GLY A 194 9.60 1.30 -12.77
C GLY A 194 10.64 1.94 -13.68
N LEU A 195 10.23 2.97 -14.42
CA LEU A 195 11.10 3.72 -15.31
C LEU A 195 11.99 4.66 -14.48
N HIS A 196 13.28 4.34 -14.38
CA HIS A 196 14.17 4.98 -13.42
C HIS A 196 15.57 5.25 -13.99
N THR A 197 16.18 6.31 -13.48
CA THR A 197 17.59 6.68 -13.58
C THR A 197 17.96 7.38 -12.27
N ASP A 198 19.12 7.04 -11.69
CA ASP A 198 19.69 7.72 -10.53
C ASP A 198 20.26 9.10 -10.90
N PHE A 199 20.47 9.35 -12.19
CA PHE A 199 21.14 10.53 -12.72
C PHE A 199 20.16 11.69 -12.93
N VAL A 200 19.58 12.15 -11.83
CA VAL A 200 18.70 13.32 -11.77
C VAL A 200 19.28 14.39 -10.85
N LYS A 201 19.14 15.66 -11.23
CA LYS A 201 19.55 16.79 -10.39
C LYS A 201 18.57 17.95 -10.53
N LEU A 202 18.59 18.86 -9.56
CA LEU A 202 17.88 20.12 -9.61
C LEU A 202 18.84 21.22 -10.11
N GLU A 203 18.42 21.94 -11.15
CA GLU A 203 19.21 23.01 -11.77
C GLU A 203 18.36 24.27 -11.94
N MET A 204 19.02 25.43 -11.90
CA MET A 204 18.34 26.69 -12.23
C MET A 204 18.09 26.73 -13.74
N PRO A 205 16.87 27.07 -14.19
CA PRO A 205 16.59 27.24 -15.61
C PRO A 205 17.37 28.45 -16.17
N ASP A 206 17.75 28.38 -17.44
CA ASP A 206 18.38 29.51 -18.13
C ASP A 206 17.42 30.71 -18.15
N ILE A 207 17.86 31.86 -17.62
CA ILE A 207 17.08 33.10 -17.64
C ILE A 207 17.33 33.79 -18.98
N PRO A 208 16.31 34.00 -19.84
CA PRO A 208 16.48 34.73 -21.08
C PRO A 208 16.96 36.16 -20.80
N THR A 209 18.10 36.55 -21.37
CA THR A 209 18.68 37.88 -21.24
C THR A 209 17.82 38.91 -22.00
N GLY A 210 16.89 39.58 -21.31
CA GLY A 210 16.17 40.72 -21.90
C GLY A 210 14.82 41.10 -21.29
N GLU A 211 14.17 40.22 -20.53
CA GLU A 211 12.83 40.50 -20.01
C GLU A 211 12.86 41.04 -18.57
N ARG A 212 12.42 42.30 -18.40
CA ARG A 212 12.40 43.04 -17.11
C ARG A 212 11.23 42.69 -16.19
N HIS A 213 10.54 41.58 -16.40
CA HIS A 213 9.55 41.04 -15.47
C HIS A 213 9.59 39.52 -15.55
N VAL A 214 10.27 38.92 -14.58
CA VAL A 214 10.43 37.47 -14.47
C VAL A 214 9.33 36.99 -13.51
N PRO A 215 8.33 36.20 -13.97
CA PRO A 215 7.36 35.58 -13.07
C PRO A 215 8.08 34.69 -12.05
N ASN A 216 7.52 34.57 -10.84
CA ASN A 216 8.10 33.84 -9.71
C ASN A 216 8.37 32.32 -9.98
N GLU A 217 7.94 31.78 -11.13
CA GLU A 217 8.20 30.41 -11.55
C GLU A 217 9.55 30.23 -12.26
N GLN A 218 10.06 31.25 -12.94
CA GLN A 218 11.35 31.19 -13.68
C GLN A 218 12.57 31.24 -12.74
N THR A 219 12.36 31.33 -11.42
CA THR A 219 13.41 31.32 -10.39
C THR A 219 13.43 30.04 -9.55
N LYS A 220 12.56 29.07 -9.84
CA LYS A 220 12.55 27.77 -9.14
C LYS A 220 13.47 26.79 -9.84
N LEU A 221 14.15 25.96 -9.04
CA LEU A 221 14.92 24.84 -9.56
C LEU A 221 13.99 23.89 -10.35
N ILE A 222 14.50 23.41 -11.48
CA ILE A 222 13.86 22.39 -12.30
C ILE A 222 14.70 21.12 -12.29
N ARG A 223 14.02 19.99 -12.36
CA ARG A 223 14.62 18.68 -12.43
C ARG A 223 15.09 18.39 -13.85
N VAL A 224 16.33 17.95 -13.95
CA VAL A 224 16.96 17.51 -15.20
C VAL A 224 17.51 16.10 -15.01
N ALA A 225 17.21 15.21 -15.96
CA ALA A 225 17.82 13.89 -16.05
C ALA A 225 19.04 13.97 -16.98
N THR A 226 20.23 13.63 -16.48
CA THR A 226 21.46 13.66 -17.27
C THR A 226 21.71 12.36 -18.03
N GLU A 227 21.04 11.27 -17.63
CA GLU A 227 21.05 10.00 -18.36
C GLU A 227 19.62 9.51 -18.61
N PRO A 228 19.36 8.83 -19.75
CA PRO A 228 18.04 8.32 -20.07
C PRO A 228 17.58 7.26 -19.06
N PRO A 229 16.30 7.25 -18.64
CA PRO A 229 15.79 6.24 -17.75
C PRO A 229 15.54 4.91 -18.48
N SER A 230 15.57 3.82 -17.71
CA SER A 230 15.20 2.48 -18.17
C SER A 230 14.29 1.80 -17.16
N LEU A 231 13.45 0.86 -17.62
CA LEU A 231 12.65 0.02 -16.74
C LEU A 231 13.57 -0.90 -15.92
N GLN A 232 13.58 -0.72 -14.60
CA GLN A 232 14.46 -1.46 -13.69
C GLN A 232 13.94 -1.52 -12.26
N LEU A 233 14.56 -2.36 -11.43
CA LEU A 233 14.36 -2.35 -9.99
C LEU A 233 15.11 -1.17 -9.36
N ILE A 234 14.39 -0.31 -8.64
CA ILE A 234 14.94 0.86 -7.93
C ILE A 234 15.58 0.38 -6.63
N SER A 235 16.75 -0.23 -6.75
CA SER A 235 17.44 -0.92 -5.65
C SER A 235 18.63 -0.15 -5.09
N THR A 236 18.94 1.00 -5.68
CA THR A 236 19.98 1.95 -5.21
C THR A 236 19.54 2.69 -3.95
N SER A 237 18.25 2.98 -3.83
CA SER A 237 17.66 3.58 -2.63
C SER A 237 17.33 2.50 -1.59
N PHE A 238 17.83 2.68 -0.37
CA PHE A 238 17.55 1.82 0.77
C PHE A 238 16.79 2.56 1.87
N GLY A 239 15.74 1.95 2.40
CA GLY A 239 15.03 2.40 3.58
C GLY A 239 13.77 1.57 3.85
N TYR A 240 12.75 2.20 4.44
CA TYR A 240 11.59 1.49 4.96
C TYR A 240 10.89 0.57 3.96
N VAL A 241 10.70 1.02 2.70
CA VAL A 241 10.01 0.23 1.66
C VAL A 241 10.67 -1.13 1.44
N ASN A 242 12.01 -1.20 1.48
CA ASN A 242 12.74 -2.44 1.26
C ASN A 242 12.55 -3.47 2.40
N LEU A 243 12.11 -3.01 3.57
CA LEU A 243 11.91 -3.83 4.77
C LEU A 243 10.45 -4.29 4.92
N PHE A 244 9.51 -3.78 4.13
CA PHE A 244 8.10 -4.18 4.19
C PHE A 244 7.86 -5.68 4.13
N PRO A 245 8.59 -6.45 3.30
CA PRO A 245 8.43 -7.90 3.26
C PRO A 245 8.73 -8.59 4.60
N LEU A 246 9.51 -7.96 5.49
CA LEU A 246 9.84 -8.50 6.82
C LEU A 246 8.72 -8.31 7.86
N PHE A 247 7.82 -7.33 7.67
CA PHE A 247 6.82 -6.99 8.68
C PHE A 247 5.75 -8.08 8.90
N PRO A 248 5.25 -8.79 7.86
CA PRO A 248 4.42 -9.96 8.07
C PRO A 248 5.26 -11.11 8.65
N LYS A 249 5.32 -11.20 9.98
CA LYS A 249 6.15 -12.15 10.76
C LYS A 249 6.06 -13.61 10.32
N GLU A 250 4.96 -14.02 9.68
CA GLU A 250 4.68 -15.42 9.33
C GLU A 250 5.27 -15.84 7.97
N SER A 251 5.55 -14.90 7.03
CA SER A 251 5.99 -15.26 5.66
C SER A 251 7.51 -15.28 5.47
N PHE A 252 8.28 -14.64 6.35
CA PHE A 252 9.73 -14.44 6.12
C PHE A 252 10.65 -15.38 6.90
N THR A 253 10.15 -16.07 7.91
CA THR A 253 10.99 -16.88 8.83
C THR A 253 11.62 -18.11 8.17
N THR A 254 11.13 -18.52 7.00
CA THR A 254 11.69 -19.65 6.21
C THR A 254 12.37 -19.21 4.92
N SER A 255 12.45 -17.90 4.63
CA SER A 255 13.03 -17.43 3.37
C SER A 255 14.56 -17.47 3.42
N PRO A 256 15.25 -18.06 2.41
CA PRO A 256 16.70 -17.98 2.30
C PRO A 256 17.24 -16.55 2.21
N ARG A 257 16.36 -15.59 1.86
CA ARG A 257 16.67 -14.17 1.70
C ARG A 257 16.50 -13.37 2.99
N ALA A 258 15.90 -13.94 4.04
CA ALA A 258 15.74 -13.29 5.33
C ALA A 258 17.10 -12.91 5.96
N SER A 259 18.11 -13.76 5.80
CA SER A 259 19.47 -13.48 6.26
C SER A 259 20.14 -12.35 5.48
N LEU A 260 19.89 -12.24 4.18
CA LEU A 260 20.47 -11.22 3.29
C LEU A 260 19.89 -9.83 3.50
N VAL A 261 18.60 -9.73 3.86
CA VAL A 261 17.96 -8.43 4.15
C VAL A 261 18.36 -7.91 5.54
N CYS A 262 18.70 -8.80 6.47
CA CYS A 262 19.10 -8.45 7.83
C CYS A 262 20.63 -8.25 8.01
N SER A 263 21.44 -8.54 7.00
CA SER A 263 22.89 -8.36 6.97
C SER A 263 23.30 -7.03 6.35
#